data_AF-A0A2W7A6M3-F1
#
_entry.id   AF-A0A2W7A6M3-F1
#
_cell.length_a   1.000
_cell.length_b   1.000
_cell.length_c   1.000
_cell.angle_alpha   90.00
_cell.angle_beta   90.00
_cell.angle_gamma   90.00
#
_symmetry.space_group_name_H-M   'P 1'
#
loop_
_entity.id
_entity.type
_entity.pdbx_description
1 polymer ?
#
loop_
_entity_poly.entity_id
_entity_poly.type
_entity_poly.pdbx_seq_one_letter_code
_entity_poly.pdbx_strand_id
1 'polypeptide(L)'
;MLTKILNLSVKASQFTIAYDFPAAHRSSNMPDRLMNYQDRILDSMQYFHGHQDSANLALRAMAMLWNFHPYARRSQPTPTATVSPFEELNAFYYHPNWLRNFLIASSINGRGGGKFRKHTISQN
;
A
#
# COMPACT_ATOMS: atom_id res chain seq x y z
N MET A 1 14.58 0.49 35.23
CA MET A 1 13.65 -0.50 34.62
C MET A 1 12.21 -0.22 35.03
N LEU A 2 11.91 -0.15 36.34
CA LEU A 2 10.60 0.22 36.91
C LEU A 2 9.98 1.51 36.33
N THR A 3 10.77 2.56 36.14
CA THR A 3 10.31 3.84 35.57
C THR A 3 9.79 3.71 34.13
N LYS A 4 10.40 2.86 33.30
CA LYS A 4 9.93 2.62 31.92
C LYS A 4 8.60 1.86 31.90
N ILE A 5 8.43 0.91 32.81
CA ILE A 5 7.19 0.13 32.96
C ILE A 5 6.05 1.03 33.43
N LEU A 6 6.30 1.91 34.41
CA LEU A 6 5.31 2.88 34.89
C LEU A 6 4.89 3.86 33.79
N ASN A 7 5.85 4.32 32.97
CA ASN A 7 5.55 5.21 31.84
C ASN A 7 4.70 4.52 30.75
N LEU A 8 4.81 3.20 30.59
CA LEU A 8 3.98 2.42 29.69
C LEU A 8 2.56 2.25 30.25
N SER A 9 2.41 2.00 31.56
CA SER A 9 1.09 1.83 32.16
C SER A 9 0.23 3.10 32.09
N VAL A 10 0.85 4.28 32.22
CA VAL A 10 0.16 5.57 32.05
C VAL A 10 -0.39 5.74 30.63
N LYS A 11 0.26 5.16 29.62
CA LYS A 11 -0.17 5.21 28.21
C LYS A 11 -1.09 4.05 27.82
N ALA A 12 -1.45 3.16 28.75
CA ALA A 12 -2.23 1.96 28.45
C ALA A 12 -3.53 2.29 27.71
N SER A 13 -4.23 3.35 28.10
CA SER A 13 -5.47 3.81 27.44
C SER A 13 -5.27 4.13 25.95
N GLN A 14 -4.09 4.61 25.54
CA GLN A 14 -3.78 4.90 24.14
C GLN A 14 -3.54 3.62 23.34
N PHE A 15 -2.98 2.58 23.97
CA PHE A 15 -2.74 1.28 23.33
C PHE A 15 -3.99 0.40 23.27
N THR A 16 -4.99 0.67 24.11
CA THR A 16 -6.23 -0.12 24.16
C THR A 16 -7.29 0.32 23.15
N ILE A 17 -7.18 1.50 22.52
CA ILE A 17 -8.17 2.01 21.54
C ILE A 17 -8.42 1.01 20.40
N ALA A 18 -7.38 0.30 19.96
CA ALA A 18 -7.52 -0.72 18.93
C ALA A 18 -8.43 -1.91 19.34
N TYR A 19 -8.66 -2.12 20.64
CA TYR A 19 -9.54 -3.16 21.14
C TYR A 19 -11.03 -2.82 21.06
N ASP A 20 -11.38 -1.54 20.95
CA ASP A 20 -12.76 -1.10 20.72
C ASP A 20 -13.27 -1.52 19.33
N PHE A 21 -12.37 -1.89 18.42
CA PHE A 21 -12.68 -2.34 17.07
C PHE A 21 -12.38 -3.85 16.91
N PRO A 22 -13.34 -4.75 17.21
CA PRO A 22 -13.09 -6.19 17.24
C PRO A 22 -12.63 -6.75 15.89
N ALA A 23 -13.08 -6.16 14.77
CA ALA A 23 -12.71 -6.54 13.41
C ALA A 23 -11.37 -5.94 12.93
N ALA A 24 -10.76 -5.01 13.68
CA ALA A 24 -9.52 -4.38 13.26
C ALA A 24 -8.34 -5.35 13.35
N HIS A 25 -7.44 -5.28 12.37
CA HIS A 25 -6.20 -6.03 12.40
C HIS A 25 -5.34 -5.60 13.59
N ARG A 26 -4.88 -6.58 14.36
CA ARG A 26 -4.11 -6.37 15.60
C ARG A 26 -2.63 -6.09 15.38
N SER A 27 -2.16 -6.24 14.14
CA SER A 27 -0.78 -5.97 13.77
C SER A 27 -0.72 -4.85 12.75
N SER A 28 0.05 -3.81 13.05
CA SER A 28 0.47 -2.76 12.11
C SER A 28 1.60 -3.22 11.18
N ASN A 29 1.99 -4.50 11.21
CA ASN A 29 3.15 -5.01 10.48
C ASN A 29 3.10 -4.71 8.96
N MET A 30 1.93 -4.73 8.33
CA MET A 30 1.78 -4.39 6.91
C MET A 30 2.01 -2.90 6.64
N PRO A 31 1.31 -1.96 7.31
CA PRO A 31 1.61 -0.53 7.15
C PRO A 31 3.02 -0.16 7.62
N ASP A 32 3.54 -0.75 8.70
CA ASP A 32 4.90 -0.48 9.20
C ASP A 32 5.97 -0.86 8.18
N ARG A 33 5.81 -1.99 7.47
CA ARG A 33 6.73 -2.39 6.39
C ARG A 33 6.77 -1.36 5.26
N LEU A 34 5.61 -0.82 4.89
CA LEU A 34 5.52 0.23 3.87
C LEU A 34 6.18 1.51 4.37
N MET A 35 5.86 1.96 5.58
CA MET A 35 6.42 3.18 6.16
C MET A 35 7.94 3.09 6.33
N ASN A 36 8.46 1.97 6.81
CA ASN A 36 9.91 1.74 6.93
C ASN A 36 10.61 1.73 5.56
N TYR A 37 9.94 1.25 4.51
CA TYR A 37 10.48 1.30 3.16
C TYR A 37 10.51 2.73 2.61
N GLN A 38 9.46 3.52 2.85
CA GLN A 38 9.39 4.95 2.49
C GLN A 38 10.49 5.77 3.20
N ASP A 39 10.64 5.55 4.50
CA ASP A 39 11.63 6.23 5.32
C ASP A 39 13.06 6.02 4.80
N ARG A 40 13.44 4.78 4.50
CA ARG A 40 14.77 4.45 3.94
C ARG A 40 15.02 5.08 2.58
N ILE A 41 13.99 5.19 1.74
CA ILE A 41 14.09 5.88 0.44
C ILE A 41 14.30 7.36 0.66
N LEU A 42 13.52 7.99 1.53
CA LEU A 42 13.65 9.41 1.83
C LEU A 42 15.03 9.74 2.42
N ASP A 43 15.51 8.93 3.35
CA ASP A 43 16.86 9.04 3.91
C ASP A 43 17.93 8.95 2.81
N SER A 44 17.82 7.97 1.91
CA SER A 44 18.74 7.82 0.77
C SER A 44 18.64 9.00 -0.21
N MET A 45 17.48 9.65 -0.34
CA MET A 45 17.29 10.80 -1.20
C MET A 45 17.90 12.09 -0.62
N GLN A 46 18.12 12.19 0.70
CA GLN A 46 18.71 13.38 1.33
C GLN A 46 20.15 13.65 0.83
N TYR A 47 20.88 12.62 0.42
CA TYR A 47 22.18 12.74 -0.25
C TYR A 47 22.12 13.53 -1.57
N PHE A 48 20.93 13.78 -2.11
CA PHE A 48 20.70 14.55 -3.34
C PHE A 48 20.12 15.96 -3.10
N HIS A 49 20.19 16.49 -1.86
CA HIS A 49 19.72 17.85 -1.50
C HIS A 49 18.23 18.10 -1.81
N GLY A 50 17.36 17.16 -1.41
CA GLY A 50 15.92 17.20 -1.71
C GLY A 50 15.17 18.36 -1.03
N HIS A 51 14.23 18.97 -1.76
CA HIS A 51 13.21 19.88 -1.21
C HIS A 51 11.94 19.08 -0.84
N GLN A 52 11.09 19.65 0.03
CA GLN A 52 9.84 19.01 0.47
C GLN A 52 8.92 18.63 -0.70
N ASP A 53 8.85 19.47 -1.74
CA ASP A 53 8.04 19.18 -2.94
C ASP A 53 8.55 17.95 -3.69
N SER A 54 9.86 17.80 -3.83
CA SER A 54 10.49 16.62 -4.44
C SER A 54 10.23 15.36 -3.62
N ALA A 55 10.28 15.45 -2.28
CA ALA A 55 9.96 14.35 -1.38
C ALA A 55 8.48 13.93 -1.51
N ASN A 56 7.56 14.89 -1.59
CA ASN A 56 6.13 14.63 -1.81
C ASN A 56 5.88 13.90 -3.13
N LEU A 57 6.53 14.34 -4.23
CA LEU A 57 6.41 13.70 -5.53
C LEU A 57 6.97 12.26 -5.50
N ALA A 58 8.11 12.05 -4.85
CA ALA A 58 8.72 10.73 -4.72
C ALA A 58 7.85 9.77 -3.90
N LEU A 59 7.32 10.21 -2.75
CA LEU A 59 6.39 9.43 -1.94
C LEU A 59 5.12 9.08 -2.72
N ARG A 60 4.58 10.03 -3.48
CA ARG A 60 3.40 9.78 -4.32
C ARG A 60 3.70 8.73 -5.39
N ALA A 61 4.79 8.90 -6.14
CA ALA A 61 5.19 7.94 -7.18
C ALA A 61 5.40 6.54 -6.61
N MET A 62 6.05 6.46 -5.46
CA MET A 62 6.29 5.23 -4.72
C MET A 62 4.99 4.56 -4.26
N ALA A 63 4.05 5.32 -3.68
CA ALA A 63 2.74 4.80 -3.28
C ALA A 63 1.95 4.25 -4.47
N MET A 64 2.01 4.93 -5.62
CA MET A 64 1.38 4.42 -6.84
C MET A 64 2.06 3.11 -7.28
N LEU A 65 3.39 3.06 -7.32
CA LEU A 65 4.10 1.84 -7.69
C LEU A 65 3.73 0.67 -6.76
N TRP A 66 3.66 0.92 -5.45
CA TRP A 66 3.29 -0.09 -4.47
C TRP A 66 1.88 -0.65 -4.69
N ASN A 67 0.93 0.21 -5.08
CA ASN A 67 -0.46 -0.21 -5.33
C ASN A 67 -0.63 -1.01 -6.63
N PHE A 68 0.17 -0.72 -7.66
CA PHE A 68 0.05 -1.37 -8.97
C PHE A 68 1.00 -2.55 -9.14
N HIS A 69 2.08 -2.65 -8.36
CA HIS A 69 2.99 -3.79 -8.42
C HIS A 69 2.26 -5.08 -8.00
N PRO A 70 2.46 -6.20 -8.71
CA PRO A 70 1.80 -7.46 -8.38
C PRO A 70 2.28 -8.00 -7.03
N TYR A 71 1.44 -8.78 -6.36
CA TYR A 71 1.88 -9.51 -5.19
C TYR A 71 3.04 -10.46 -5.53
N ALA A 72 3.92 -10.69 -4.56
CA ALA A 72 4.97 -11.68 -4.69
C ALA A 72 4.35 -13.04 -5.07
N ARG A 73 5.02 -13.80 -5.95
CA ARG A 73 4.51 -15.08 -6.48
C ARG A 73 4.04 -16.06 -5.38
N ARG A 74 4.67 -16.02 -4.21
CA ARG A 74 4.30 -16.85 -3.04
C ARG A 74 2.97 -16.45 -2.39
N SER A 75 2.58 -15.20 -2.54
CA SER A 75 1.35 -14.63 -1.98
C SER A 75 0.19 -14.59 -2.98
N GLN A 76 0.42 -15.01 -4.22
CA GLN A 76 -0.63 -15.03 -5.24
C GLN A 76 -1.55 -16.24 -5.03
N PRO A 77 -2.89 -16.06 -5.10
CA PRO A 77 -3.84 -17.15 -4.93
C PRO A 77 -3.75 -18.20 -6.04
N THR A 78 -3.38 -17.76 -7.26
CA THR A 78 -3.24 -18.64 -8.43
C THR A 78 -1.97 -18.28 -9.20
N PRO A 79 -1.20 -19.26 -9.74
CA PRO A 79 0.04 -18.99 -10.47
C PRO A 79 -0.08 -18.07 -11.70
N THR A 80 -1.30 -17.92 -12.23
CA THR A 80 -1.61 -17.10 -13.42
C THR A 80 -2.25 -15.75 -13.07
N ALA A 81 -2.62 -15.53 -11.81
CA ALA A 81 -3.30 -14.31 -11.39
C ALA A 81 -2.26 -13.25 -11.01
N THR A 82 -2.04 -12.27 -11.90
CA THR A 82 -1.19 -11.10 -11.61
C THR A 82 -2.02 -10.09 -10.81
N VAL A 83 -2.38 -10.45 -9.57
CA VAL A 83 -3.18 -9.59 -8.70
C VAL A 83 -2.29 -8.53 -8.06
N SER A 84 -2.74 -7.28 -8.10
CA SER A 84 -2.12 -6.13 -7.41
C SER A 84 -3.09 -5.58 -6.36
N PRO A 85 -2.61 -4.85 -5.33
CA PRO A 85 -3.48 -4.17 -4.38
C PRO A 85 -4.55 -3.28 -5.04
N PHE A 86 -4.19 -2.61 -6.14
CA PHE A 86 -5.14 -1.83 -6.95
C PHE A 86 -6.29 -2.69 -7.46
N GLU A 87 -5.99 -3.82 -8.08
CA GLU A 87 -6.99 -4.70 -8.67
C GLU A 87 -7.89 -5.35 -7.62
N GLU A 88 -7.30 -5.77 -6.48
CA GLU A 88 -8.05 -6.34 -5.36
C GLU A 88 -9.02 -5.33 -4.73
N LEU A 89 -8.54 -4.12 -4.42
CA LEU A 89 -9.36 -3.10 -3.77
C LEU A 89 -10.47 -2.57 -4.68
N ASN A 90 -10.19 -2.45 -5.98
CA ASN A 90 -11.14 -1.86 -6.95
C ASN A 90 -12.02 -2.90 -7.65
N ALA A 91 -11.68 -4.19 -7.55
CA ALA A 91 -12.35 -5.30 -8.27
C ALA A 91 -12.37 -5.14 -9.80
N PHE A 92 -11.45 -4.34 -10.36
CA PHE A 92 -11.27 -4.17 -11.81
C PHE A 92 -9.80 -3.91 -12.17
N TYR A 93 -9.48 -4.13 -13.44
CA TYR A 93 -8.20 -3.75 -14.02
C TYR A 93 -8.38 -3.23 -15.45
N TYR A 94 -7.38 -2.47 -15.96
CA TYR A 94 -7.40 -1.93 -17.31
C TYR A 94 -6.83 -2.92 -18.33
N HIS A 95 -5.76 -3.64 -17.96
CA HIS A 95 -5.02 -4.60 -18.78
C HIS A 95 -4.45 -5.72 -17.89
N PRO A 96 -4.30 -6.97 -18.39
CA PRO A 96 -3.65 -8.06 -17.64
C PRO A 96 -2.18 -7.83 -17.25
N ASN A 97 -1.58 -6.73 -17.71
CA ASN A 97 -0.19 -6.39 -17.43
C ASN A 97 -0.20 -5.24 -16.44
N TRP A 98 0.37 -5.46 -15.26
CA TRP A 98 0.34 -4.51 -14.16
C TRP A 98 0.97 -3.15 -14.51
N LEU A 99 2.03 -3.14 -15.31
CA LEU A 99 2.70 -1.90 -15.73
C LEU A 99 1.80 -1.07 -16.63
N ARG A 100 1.01 -1.72 -17.50
CA ARG A 100 -0.01 -1.04 -18.31
C ARG A 100 -1.14 -0.48 -17.45
N ASN A 101 -1.56 -1.18 -16.40
CA ASN A 101 -2.54 -0.63 -15.43
C ASN A 101 -2.02 0.66 -14.79
N PHE A 102 -0.75 0.64 -14.33
CA PHE A 102 -0.11 1.81 -13.76
C PHE A 102 -0.05 2.98 -14.76
N LEU A 103 0.43 2.74 -15.99
CA LEU A 103 0.55 3.78 -17.01
C LEU A 103 -0.82 4.37 -17.40
N ILE A 104 -1.85 3.54 -17.53
CA ILE A 104 -3.20 4.01 -17.85
C ILE A 104 -3.76 4.86 -16.69
N ALA A 105 -3.64 4.39 -15.44
CA ALA A 105 -4.15 5.09 -14.27
C ALA A 105 -3.41 6.39 -13.94
N SER A 106 -2.11 6.47 -14.24
CA SER A 106 -1.28 7.67 -14.07
C SER A 106 -1.39 8.66 -15.24
N SER A 107 -1.94 8.23 -16.38
CA SER A 107 -2.20 9.09 -17.52
C SER A 107 -3.51 9.89 -17.39
N ILE A 108 -3.63 10.98 -18.15
CA ILE A 108 -4.88 11.78 -18.26
C ILE A 108 -6.08 10.93 -18.73
N ASN A 109 -5.84 9.79 -19.39
CA ASN A 109 -6.89 8.88 -19.87
C ASN A 109 -7.62 8.10 -18.76
N GLY A 110 -7.14 8.11 -17.51
CA GLY A 110 -7.89 7.52 -16.38
C GLY A 110 -9.20 8.23 -16.05
N ARG A 111 -9.38 9.49 -16.49
CA ARG A 111 -10.58 10.31 -16.24
C ARG A 111 -11.76 9.99 -17.18
N GLY A 112 -11.52 9.26 -18.27
CA GLY A 112 -12.47 9.10 -19.37
C GLY A 112 -13.27 7.80 -19.34
N GLY A 113 -13.98 7.48 -18.25
CA GLY A 113 -15.09 6.51 -18.23
C GLY A 113 -14.93 5.21 -19.05
N GLY A 114 -13.73 4.64 -19.10
CA GLY A 114 -13.42 3.52 -19.99
C GLY A 114 -14.19 2.25 -19.61
N LYS A 115 -14.40 1.36 -20.58
CA LYS A 115 -14.96 0.02 -20.31
C LYS A 115 -13.95 -0.79 -19.49
N PHE A 116 -14.13 -0.85 -18.17
CA PHE A 116 -13.26 -1.60 -17.26
C PHE A 116 -13.51 -3.10 -17.34
N ARG A 117 -12.44 -3.91 -17.25
CA ARG A 117 -12.56 -5.37 -17.11
C ARG A 117 -12.73 -5.68 -15.64
N LYS A 118 -13.84 -6.34 -15.29
CA LYS A 118 -14.09 -6.89 -13.95
C LYS A 118 -13.57 -8.31 -13.87
N HIS A 119 -13.29 -8.78 -12.65
CA HIS A 119 -13.08 -10.21 -12.43
C HIS A 119 -14.37 -10.97 -12.74
N THR A 120 -14.32 -11.87 -13.71
CA THR A 120 -15.31 -12.94 -13.83
C THR A 120 -14.98 -13.93 -12.73
N ILE A 121 -15.65 -13.83 -11.58
CA ILE A 121 -15.54 -14.84 -10.54
C ILE A 121 -16.20 -16.10 -11.09
N SER A 122 -15.40 -17.08 -11.52
CA SER A 122 -15.88 -18.44 -11.71
C SER A 122 -16.18 -18.99 -10.32
N GLN A 123 -17.46 -19.00 -9.95
CA GLN A 123 -17.95 -19.73 -8.79
C GLN A 123 -17.66 -21.22 -9.04
N ASN A 124 -16.78 -21.80 -8.23
CA ASN A 124 -16.62 -23.26 -8.10
C ASN A 124 -16.98 -23.62 -6.67
#